data_AF-A0A6P1QUK9-F1
#
_entry.id   AF-A0A6P1QUK9-F1
#
_cell.length_a   1.000
_cell.length_b   1.000
_cell.length_c   1.000
_cell.angle_alpha   90.00
_cell.angle_beta   90.00
_cell.angle_gamma   90.00
#
_symmetry.space_group_name_H-M   'P 1'
#
loop_
_entity.id
_entity.type
_entity.pdbx_description
1 polymer ?
#
loop_
_entity_poly.entity_id
_entity_poly.type
_entity_poly.pdbx_seq_one_letter_code
_entity_poly.pdbx_strand_id
1 'polypeptide(L)'
;MFLEISDLGGVIYKYQIEQITEGNNDITLQAIAAAESEVRSYLVANNKREWNDGRLKYDIEKIFSAKGDKRNTLLVSHTCTIAKYYIAELCNADFLYERTKERYDRAISWLKQLAKGDVNLDNLPQIKDDLSEDKQSTFIYGSRPKFNHE
;
A
#
# COMPACT_ATOMS: atom_id res chain seq x y z
N MET A 1 8.72 -11.31 3.36
CA MET A 1 7.80 -11.41 2.22
C MET A 1 6.42 -11.61 2.78
N PHE A 2 5.51 -10.73 2.40
CA PHE A 2 4.09 -10.73 2.76
C PHE A 2 3.31 -11.74 1.89
N LEU A 3 3.71 -11.88 0.62
CA LEU A 3 3.24 -12.90 -0.31
C LEU A 3 4.23 -14.07 -0.41
N GLU A 4 3.70 -15.22 -0.76
CA GLU A 4 4.44 -16.42 -1.17
C GLU A 4 4.08 -16.77 -2.63
N ILE A 5 4.93 -17.56 -3.31
CA ILE A 5 4.67 -17.99 -4.70
C ILE A 5 3.35 -18.77 -4.81
N SER A 6 2.99 -19.51 -3.76
CA SER A 6 1.72 -20.25 -3.66
C SER A 6 0.49 -19.33 -3.71
N ASP A 7 0.58 -18.11 -3.21
CA ASP A 7 -0.53 -17.14 -3.19
C ASP A 7 -0.90 -16.63 -4.60
N LEU A 8 0.03 -16.74 -5.57
CA LEU A 8 -0.21 -16.36 -6.97
C LEU A 8 -1.27 -17.25 -7.64
N GLY A 9 -1.55 -18.44 -7.08
CA GLY A 9 -2.57 -19.36 -7.58
C GLY A 9 -3.97 -18.75 -7.68
N GLY A 10 -4.24 -17.66 -6.95
CA GLY A 10 -5.51 -16.92 -7.06
C GLY A 10 -5.65 -16.08 -8.33
N VAL A 11 -4.55 -15.75 -9.02
CA VAL A 11 -4.55 -14.82 -10.17
C VAL A 11 -3.93 -15.40 -11.46
N ILE A 12 -3.04 -16.38 -11.32
CA ILE A 12 -2.34 -17.05 -12.42
C ILE A 12 -2.02 -18.50 -12.03
N TYR A 13 -2.18 -19.44 -12.97
CA TYR A 13 -1.88 -20.84 -12.70
C TYR A 13 -0.37 -21.10 -12.68
N LYS A 14 0.07 -22.06 -11.85
CA LYS A 14 1.50 -22.42 -11.70
C LYS A 14 2.20 -22.70 -13.03
N TYR A 15 1.56 -23.46 -13.92
CA TYR A 15 2.15 -23.80 -15.23
C TYR A 15 2.37 -22.56 -16.10
N GLN A 16 1.53 -21.52 -15.97
CA GLN A 16 1.70 -20.28 -16.72
C GLN A 16 2.88 -19.47 -16.17
N ILE A 17 3.05 -19.46 -14.84
CA ILE A 17 4.23 -18.86 -14.22
C ILE A 17 5.48 -19.57 -14.73
N GLU A 18 5.52 -20.90 -14.68
CA GLU A 18 6.66 -21.70 -15.14
C GLU A 18 6.97 -21.49 -16.63
N GLN A 19 5.96 -21.35 -17.48
CA GLN A 19 6.15 -21.03 -18.91
C GLN A 19 6.71 -19.63 -19.13
N ILE A 20 6.26 -18.65 -18.36
CA ILE A 20 6.70 -17.26 -18.47
C ILE A 20 8.11 -17.11 -17.92
N THR A 21 8.40 -17.66 -16.74
CA THR A 21 9.70 -17.50 -16.08
C THR A 21 10.72 -18.58 -16.43
N GLU A 22 10.38 -19.50 -17.34
CA GLU A 22 11.20 -20.67 -17.70
C GLU A 22 11.58 -21.53 -16.48
N GLY A 23 10.70 -21.57 -15.47
CA GLY A 23 10.93 -22.27 -14.21
C GLY A 23 11.90 -21.54 -13.25
N ASN A 24 12.33 -20.33 -13.58
CA ASN A 24 13.17 -19.52 -12.70
C ASN A 24 12.33 -18.84 -11.62
N ASN A 25 12.44 -19.35 -10.39
CA ASN A 25 11.73 -18.82 -9.22
C ASN A 25 12.24 -17.43 -8.82
N ASP A 26 13.49 -17.06 -9.10
CA ASP A 26 14.04 -15.76 -8.73
C ASP A 26 13.31 -14.62 -9.43
N ILE A 27 12.90 -14.85 -10.68
CA ILE A 27 12.09 -13.89 -11.46
C ILE A 27 10.73 -13.68 -10.79
N THR A 28 10.08 -14.77 -10.36
CA THR A 28 8.80 -14.70 -9.65
C THR A 28 8.95 -13.97 -8.31
N LEU A 29 10.02 -14.26 -7.56
CA LEU A 29 10.31 -13.59 -6.29
C LEU A 29 10.59 -12.10 -6.47
N GLN A 30 11.32 -11.72 -7.52
CA GLN A 30 11.57 -10.32 -7.86
C GLN A 30 10.27 -9.57 -8.21
N ALA A 31 9.37 -10.20 -8.98
CA ALA A 31 8.07 -9.61 -9.30
C ALA A 31 7.17 -9.45 -8.06
N ILE A 32 7.20 -10.42 -7.13
CA ILE A 32 6.52 -10.31 -5.84
C ILE A 32 7.10 -9.16 -5.02
N ALA A 33 8.43 -9.05 -4.93
CA ALA A 33 9.08 -7.97 -4.21
C ALA A 33 8.74 -6.59 -4.78
N ALA A 34 8.73 -6.45 -6.12
CA ALA A 34 8.31 -5.23 -6.80
C ALA A 34 6.86 -4.87 -6.46
N ALA A 35 5.95 -5.84 -6.51
CA ALA A 35 4.54 -5.63 -6.15
C ALA A 35 4.37 -5.23 -4.69
N GLU A 36 5.09 -5.86 -3.75
CA GLU A 36 5.05 -5.47 -2.33
C GLU A 36 5.55 -4.04 -2.13
N SER A 37 6.66 -3.66 -2.76
CA SER A 37 7.20 -2.29 -2.71
C SER A 37 6.22 -1.27 -3.28
N GLU A 38 5.56 -1.58 -4.38
CA GLU A 38 4.57 -0.69 -4.98
C GLU A 38 3.34 -0.53 -4.06
N VAL A 39 2.76 -1.62 -3.56
CA VAL A 39 1.61 -1.54 -2.63
C VAL A 39 1.98 -0.79 -1.35
N ARG A 40 3.19 -1.03 -0.81
CA ARG A 40 3.73 -0.27 0.33
C ARG A 40 3.72 1.24 0.04
N SER A 41 4.12 1.66 -1.16
CA SER A 41 4.19 3.09 -1.53
C SER A 41 2.86 3.83 -1.41
N TYR A 42 1.73 3.16 -1.64
CA TYR A 42 0.39 3.75 -1.50
C TYR A 42 -0.07 3.84 -0.04
N LEU A 43 0.46 2.98 0.84
CA LEU A 43 0.12 2.95 2.27
C LEU A 43 1.03 3.86 3.10
N VAL A 44 2.22 4.24 2.58
CA VAL A 44 3.12 5.21 3.22
C VAL A 44 2.43 6.56 3.33
N ALA A 45 2.26 7.02 4.58
CA ALA A 45 1.83 8.37 4.87
C ALA A 45 2.85 9.36 4.28
N ASN A 46 2.38 10.29 3.45
CA ASN A 46 3.24 11.32 2.90
C ASN A 46 3.44 12.43 3.94
N ASN A 47 4.68 12.89 4.15
CA ASN A 47 5.01 13.95 5.12
C ASN A 47 4.52 15.36 4.71
N LYS A 48 3.65 15.47 3.70
CA LYS A 48 3.03 16.73 3.29
C LYS A 48 2.04 17.20 4.35
N ARG A 49 2.01 18.50 4.63
CA ARG A 49 1.07 19.11 5.59
C ARG A 49 -0.40 18.76 5.34
N GLU A 50 -0.78 18.60 4.07
CA GLU A 50 -2.13 18.20 3.63
C GLU A 50 -2.55 16.80 4.10
N TRP A 51 -1.60 15.95 4.47
CA TRP A 51 -1.87 14.59 4.97
C TRP A 51 -2.12 14.55 6.49
N ASN A 52 -1.93 15.67 7.19
CA ASN A 52 -2.29 15.82 8.60
C ASN A 52 -3.77 16.19 8.81
N ASP A 53 -4.63 15.90 7.84
CA ASP A 53 -6.07 16.23 7.81
C ASP A 53 -6.95 15.14 8.48
N GLY A 54 -6.37 14.32 9.36
CA GLY A 54 -7.10 13.26 10.09
C GLY A 54 -7.28 11.93 9.36
N ARG A 55 -6.53 11.69 8.27
CA ARG A 55 -6.53 10.37 7.59
C ARG A 55 -5.89 9.29 8.47
N LEU A 56 -6.40 8.06 8.32
CA LEU A 56 -5.87 6.89 9.03
C LEU A 56 -4.42 6.63 8.61
N LYS A 57 -3.52 6.54 9.58
CA LYS A 57 -2.13 6.14 9.36
C LYS A 57 -2.01 4.63 9.56
N TYR A 58 -1.61 3.91 8.53
CA TYR A 58 -1.47 2.46 8.60
C TYR A 58 -0.08 2.06 9.13
N ASP A 59 -0.04 0.99 9.94
CA ASP A 59 1.21 0.39 10.42
C ASP A 59 1.75 -0.61 9.38
N ILE A 60 2.54 -0.09 8.45
CA ILE A 60 3.04 -0.83 7.29
C ILE A 60 3.89 -2.04 7.72
N GLU A 61 4.75 -1.87 8.72
CA GLU A 61 5.60 -2.96 9.19
C GLU A 61 4.76 -4.10 9.77
N LYS A 62 3.71 -3.79 10.53
CA LYS A 62 2.79 -4.80 11.05
C LYS A 62 1.93 -5.46 9.97
N ILE A 63 1.53 -4.71 8.94
CA ILE A 63 0.76 -5.22 7.80
C ILE A 63 1.57 -6.24 7.01
N PHE A 64 2.77 -5.85 6.57
CA PHE A 64 3.60 -6.68 5.71
C PHE A 64 4.43 -7.74 6.45
N SER A 65 4.47 -7.69 7.79
CA SER A 65 5.02 -8.78 8.61
C SER A 65 3.99 -9.87 8.96
N ALA A 66 2.69 -9.63 8.70
CA ALA A 66 1.65 -10.63 8.92
C ALA A 66 1.85 -11.87 8.01
N LYS A 67 1.53 -13.06 8.54
CA LYS A 67 1.65 -14.34 7.84
C LYS A 67 0.38 -15.17 7.98
N GLY A 68 0.12 -16.05 7.00
CA GLY A 68 -1.04 -16.94 6.98
C GLY A 68 -2.36 -16.16 7.04
N ASP A 69 -3.28 -16.59 7.90
CA ASP A 69 -4.64 -16.03 8.06
C ASP A 69 -4.67 -14.65 8.71
N LYS A 70 -3.54 -14.17 9.24
CA LYS A 70 -3.43 -12.80 9.79
C LYS A 70 -3.29 -11.74 8.71
N ARG A 71 -3.03 -12.15 7.46
CA ARG A 71 -2.90 -11.25 6.32
C ARG A 71 -4.28 -10.76 5.89
N ASN A 72 -4.37 -9.49 5.52
CA ASN A 72 -5.61 -8.97 4.94
C ASN A 72 -5.82 -9.60 3.55
N THR A 73 -6.89 -10.39 3.39
CA THR A 73 -7.21 -11.12 2.16
C THR A 73 -7.36 -10.22 0.94
N LEU A 74 -7.92 -9.02 1.11
CA LEU A 74 -8.11 -8.07 0.01
C LEU A 74 -6.77 -7.49 -0.45
N LEU A 75 -5.89 -7.15 0.50
CA LEU A 75 -4.54 -6.67 0.20
C LEU A 75 -3.70 -7.75 -0.48
N VAL A 76 -3.80 -9.01 -0.02
CA VAL A 76 -3.17 -10.17 -0.69
C VAL A 76 -3.64 -10.26 -2.14
N SER A 77 -4.95 -10.21 -2.39
CA SER A 77 -5.52 -10.29 -3.74
C SER A 77 -5.03 -9.17 -4.68
N HIS A 78 -4.99 -7.92 -4.20
CA HIS A 78 -4.45 -6.79 -4.96
C HIS A 78 -2.96 -6.95 -5.23
N THR A 79 -2.18 -7.34 -4.22
CA THR A 79 -0.72 -7.51 -4.37
C THR A 79 -0.41 -8.65 -5.33
N CYS A 80 -1.15 -9.77 -5.31
CA CYS A 80 -1.02 -10.85 -6.30
C CYS A 80 -1.32 -10.36 -7.72
N THR A 81 -2.36 -9.53 -7.89
CA THR A 81 -2.73 -8.96 -9.20
C THR A 81 -1.61 -8.09 -9.76
N ILE A 82 -0.96 -7.29 -8.91
CA ILE A 82 0.19 -6.45 -9.28
C ILE A 82 1.41 -7.32 -9.59
N ALA A 83 1.68 -8.36 -8.78
CA ALA A 83 2.77 -9.30 -9.06
C ALA A 83 2.61 -10.00 -10.41
N LYS A 84 1.36 -10.39 -10.76
CA LYS A 84 1.05 -10.94 -12.08
C LYS A 84 1.36 -9.96 -13.22
N TYR A 85 1.10 -8.68 -13.03
CA TYR A 85 1.43 -7.65 -14.02
C TYR A 85 2.94 -7.60 -14.28
N TYR A 86 3.75 -7.55 -13.22
CA TYR A 86 5.21 -7.58 -13.35
C TYR A 86 5.73 -8.86 -14.01
N ILE A 87 5.13 -10.02 -13.69
CA ILE A 87 5.46 -11.30 -14.36
C ILE A 87 5.13 -11.23 -15.85
N ALA A 88 3.98 -10.66 -16.23
CA ALA A 88 3.56 -10.55 -17.62
C ALA A 88 4.38 -9.52 -18.43
N GLU A 89 4.82 -8.44 -17.78
CA GLU A 89 5.66 -7.39 -18.37
C GLU A 89 7.03 -7.93 -18.79
N LEU A 90 7.65 -8.79 -17.96
CA LEU A 90 8.97 -9.36 -18.23
C LEU A 90 9.06 -10.16 -19.52
N CYS A 91 7.98 -10.86 -19.89
CA CYS A 91 8.00 -11.77 -21.05
C CYS A 91 7.16 -11.26 -22.23
N ASN A 92 6.68 -10.01 -22.15
CA ASN A 92 5.87 -9.36 -23.17
C ASN A 92 4.78 -10.27 -23.75
N ALA A 93 4.08 -11.00 -22.87
CA ALA A 93 3.11 -12.01 -23.26
C ALA A 93 1.80 -11.35 -23.74
N ASP A 94 1.76 -10.95 -25.01
CA ASP A 94 0.66 -10.18 -25.64
C ASP A 94 -0.74 -10.76 -25.35
N PHE A 95 -0.89 -12.08 -25.37
CA PHE A 95 -2.20 -12.75 -25.19
C PHE A 95 -2.86 -12.48 -23.83
N LEU A 96 -2.08 -12.21 -22.77
CA LEU A 96 -2.59 -12.03 -21.41
C LEU A 96 -2.50 -10.57 -20.94
N TYR A 97 -1.84 -9.71 -21.72
CA TYR A 97 -1.46 -8.37 -21.28
C TYR A 97 -2.66 -7.46 -21.04
N GLU A 98 -3.61 -7.39 -21.98
CA GLU A 98 -4.75 -6.47 -21.89
C GLU A 98 -5.62 -6.72 -20.64
N ARG A 99 -6.03 -7.97 -20.43
CA ARG A 99 -6.82 -8.35 -19.24
C ARG A 99 -6.04 -8.18 -17.94
N THR A 100 -4.73 -8.41 -17.97
CA THR A 100 -3.87 -8.24 -16.79
C THR A 100 -3.72 -6.75 -16.45
N LYS A 101 -3.54 -5.91 -17.47
CA LYS A 101 -3.49 -4.46 -17.34
C LYS A 101 -4.80 -3.89 -16.79
N GLU A 102 -5.95 -4.30 -17.30
CA GLU A 102 -7.24 -3.85 -16.74
C GLU A 102 -7.40 -4.18 -15.25
N ARG A 103 -6.96 -5.37 -14.84
CA ARG A 103 -7.02 -5.81 -13.44
C ARG A 103 -6.02 -5.05 -12.57
N TYR A 104 -4.83 -4.79 -13.10
CA TYR A 104 -3.82 -3.94 -12.49
C TYR A 104 -4.33 -2.51 -12.29
N ASP A 105 -4.87 -1.88 -13.34
CA ASP A 105 -5.39 -0.51 -13.28
C ASP A 105 -6.52 -0.38 -12.23
N ARG A 106 -7.39 -1.38 -12.13
CA ARG A 106 -8.43 -1.46 -11.09
C ARG A 106 -7.83 -1.59 -9.68
N ALA A 107 -6.81 -2.42 -9.51
CA ALA A 107 -6.12 -2.58 -8.22
C ALA A 107 -5.43 -1.28 -7.79
N ILE A 108 -4.72 -0.62 -8.70
CA ILE A 108 -4.07 0.68 -8.46
C ILE A 108 -5.10 1.77 -8.14
N SER A 109 -6.21 1.83 -8.88
CA SER A 109 -7.29 2.79 -8.60
C SER A 109 -7.85 2.60 -7.19
N TRP A 110 -8.07 1.35 -6.77
CA TRP A 110 -8.52 1.05 -5.41
C TRP A 110 -7.48 1.43 -4.35
N LEU A 111 -6.20 1.12 -4.56
CA LEU A 111 -5.11 1.51 -3.65
C LEU A 111 -4.98 3.03 -3.53
N LYS A 112 -5.18 3.78 -4.61
CA LYS A 112 -5.22 5.25 -4.59
C LYS A 112 -6.41 5.79 -3.78
N GLN A 113 -7.58 5.15 -3.88
CA GLN A 113 -8.75 5.51 -3.06
C GLN A 113 -8.51 5.22 -1.57
N LEU A 114 -7.89 4.09 -1.26
CA LEU A 114 -7.46 3.75 0.10
C LEU A 114 -6.45 4.77 0.65
N ALA A 115 -5.44 5.14 -0.15
CA ALA A 115 -4.45 6.15 0.21
C ALA A 115 -5.09 7.53 0.44
N LYS A 116 -6.10 7.89 -0.36
CA LYS A 116 -6.85 9.14 -0.19
C LYS A 116 -7.77 9.13 1.03
N GLY A 117 -8.09 7.96 1.60
CA GLY A 117 -9.06 7.80 2.68
C GLY A 117 -10.52 7.80 2.20
N ASP A 118 -10.75 7.68 0.88
CA ASP A 118 -12.11 7.52 0.32
C ASP A 118 -12.68 6.13 0.65
N VAL A 119 -11.80 5.14 0.78
CA VAL A 119 -12.10 3.78 1.24
C VAL A 119 -11.27 3.52 2.50
N ASN A 120 -11.89 2.97 3.53
CA ASN A 120 -11.22 2.62 4.78
C ASN A 120 -11.41 1.13 5.06
N LEU A 121 -10.42 0.54 5.71
CA LEU A 121 -10.46 -0.85 6.12
C LEU A 121 -10.23 -0.96 7.63
N ASP A 122 -11.27 -1.37 8.34
CA ASP A 122 -11.28 -1.44 9.80
C ASP A 122 -10.36 -2.51 10.37
N ASN A 123 -10.02 -3.53 9.56
CA ASN A 123 -9.22 -4.68 9.96
C ASN A 123 -7.72 -4.50 9.73
N LEU A 124 -7.28 -3.37 9.17
CA LEU A 124 -5.86 -3.09 8.97
C LEU A 124 -5.26 -2.42 10.22
N PRO A 125 -4.10 -2.89 10.70
CA PRO A 125 -3.36 -2.22 11.77
C PRO A 125 -3.09 -0.75 11.46
N GLN A 126 -3.48 0.11 12.39
CA GLN A 126 -3.28 1.55 12.30
C GLN A 126 -2.33 2.02 13.40
N ILE A 127 -1.49 2.99 13.06
CA ILE A 127 -0.74 3.77 14.02
C ILE A 127 -1.75 4.75 14.62
N LYS A 128 -2.02 4.60 15.92
CA LYS A 128 -2.74 5.65 16.64
C LYS A 128 -1.83 6.87 16.60
N ASP A 129 -2.25 7.93 15.91
CA ASP A 129 -1.76 9.24 16.29
C ASP A 129 -2.30 9.45 17.69
N ASP A 130 -1.40 9.49 18.68
CA ASP A 130 -1.66 10.26 19.88
C ASP A 130 -1.84 11.70 19.43
N LEU A 131 -3.05 12.03 18.99
CA LEU A 131 -3.59 13.38 19.11
C LEU A 131 -3.84 13.64 20.60
N SER A 132 -2.82 13.42 21.43
CA SER A 132 -2.65 14.13 22.69
C SER A 132 -2.45 15.60 22.32
N GLU A 133 -3.57 16.32 22.27
CA GLU A 133 -3.83 17.69 22.75
C GLU A 133 -2.89 18.86 22.37
N ASP A 134 -1.70 18.71 21.79
CA ASP A 134 -0.66 19.75 21.94
C ASP A 134 -0.19 20.49 20.67
N LYS A 135 -1.00 20.53 19.61
CA LYS A 135 -0.71 21.44 18.47
C LYS A 135 -1.94 22.17 17.92
N GLN A 136 -2.88 22.55 18.79
CA GLN A 136 -3.46 23.87 18.60
C GLN A 136 -2.39 24.86 19.03
N SER A 137 -1.61 25.39 18.08
CA SER A 137 -0.98 26.69 18.30
C SER A 137 -2.13 27.67 18.50
N THR A 138 -2.57 27.83 19.74
CA THR A 138 -3.48 28.89 20.15
C THR A 138 -2.83 30.16 19.65
N PHE A 139 -3.47 30.85 18.73
CA PHE A 139 -3.01 32.16 18.29
C PHE A 139 -2.71 32.99 19.54
N ILE A 140 -1.43 33.26 19.81
CA ILE A 140 -1.06 34.04 20.99
C ILE A 140 -1.27 35.49 20.62
N TYR A 141 -2.38 36.05 21.05
CA TYR A 141 -2.67 37.47 20.98
C TYR A 141 -2.32 38.12 22.33
N GLY A 142 -1.48 39.15 22.30
CA GLY A 142 -1.15 39.93 23.48
C GLY A 142 -0.42 41.21 23.08
N SER A 143 -0.90 42.36 23.55
CA SER A 143 -0.17 43.62 23.46
C SER A 143 0.75 43.78 24.68
N ARG A 144 1.77 44.63 24.57
CA ARG A 144 2.62 44.96 25.71
C ARG A 144 1.77 45.60 26.82
N PRO A 145 1.96 45.22 28.09
CA PRO A 145 1.28 45.88 29.21
C PRO A 145 1.61 47.38 29.21
N LYS A 146 0.63 48.21 29.59
CA LYS A 146 0.76 49.67 29.56
C LYS A 146 1.91 50.12 30.47
N PHE A 147 2.83 50.89 29.91
CA PHE A 147 3.94 51.49 30.65
C PHE A 147 3.44 52.64 31.51
N ASN A 148 3.71 52.60 32.81
CA ASN A 148 3.45 53.71 33.74
C ASN A 148 4.80 54.33 34.09
N HIS A 149 4.96 55.65 33.89
CA HIS A 149 6.07 56.41 34.44
C HIS A 149 5.71 56.80 35.88
N GLU A 150 6.59 56.51 36.84
CA GLU A 150 6.62 57.19 38.14
C GLU A 150 7.35 58.53 38.03
#